data_AF-A0A9Q1QJS2-F1
#
_entry.id   AF-A0A9Q1QJS2-F1
#
_cell.length_a   1.000
_cell.length_b   1.000
_cell.length_c   1.000
_cell.angle_alpha   90.00
_cell.angle_beta   90.00
_cell.angle_gamma   90.00
#
_symmetry.space_group_name_H-M   'P 1'
#
loop_
_entity.id
_entity.type
_entity.pdbx_description
1 polymer ?
#
loop_
_entity_poly.entity_id
_entity_poly.type
_entity_poly.pdbx_seq_one_letter_code
_entity_poly.pdbx_strand_id
1 'polypeptide(L)'
;MGEKGLISRILCPKFGGYLTFGVMEKGKISAPGQPTIEDLLDLYNFRQIGPDTKVFGIIGKPVGHSKAPILYNTAFKSVGFNGVYVPFLVDNVRNFLSTYSSADFAGFSCTIPHKEAALECCDEVDPVAKSIRAVNCIVKRADDGKLLGYNTDYTGAITAIENGLRGSFSFFLHIHPPPPPRS
;
A
#
# COMPACT_ATOMS: atom_id res chain seq x y z
N MET A 1 0.58 -14.30 16.61
CA MET A 1 0.70 -13.12 17.51
C MET A 1 1.90 -12.28 17.05
N GLY A 2 2.09 -11.07 17.60
CA GLY A 2 3.18 -10.17 17.19
C GLY A 2 2.86 -9.37 15.93
N GLU A 3 3.76 -8.44 15.57
CA GLU A 3 3.55 -7.52 14.44
C GLU A 3 3.35 -8.25 13.10
N LYS A 4 4.15 -9.30 12.84
CA LYS A 4 3.97 -10.15 11.64
C LYS A 4 2.61 -10.86 11.60
N GLY A 5 2.03 -11.12 12.76
CA GLY A 5 0.74 -11.80 12.89
C GLY A 5 -0.47 -10.87 12.80
N LEU A 6 -0.28 -9.57 12.57
CA LEU A 6 -1.39 -8.60 12.48
C LEU A 6 -2.42 -9.00 11.42
N ILE A 7 -1.96 -9.50 10.26
CA ILE A 7 -2.84 -9.87 9.14
C ILE A 7 -3.84 -10.97 9.51
N SER A 8 -3.51 -11.90 10.42
CA SER A 8 -4.45 -12.95 10.82
C SER A 8 -5.60 -12.41 11.67
N ARG A 9 -5.41 -11.25 12.31
CA ARG A 9 -6.47 -10.56 13.04
C ARG A 9 -7.40 -9.79 12.11
N ILE A 10 -6.87 -9.25 11.01
CA ILE A 10 -7.62 -8.44 10.04
C ILE A 10 -8.39 -9.34 9.06
N LEU A 11 -7.75 -10.36 8.51
CA LEU A 11 -8.31 -11.22 7.45
C LEU A 11 -9.18 -12.37 8.00
N CYS A 12 -9.47 -12.36 9.29
CA CYS A 12 -10.29 -13.35 9.99
C CYS A 12 -11.65 -13.61 9.26
N PRO A 13 -12.43 -12.60 8.84
CA PRO A 13 -13.70 -12.83 8.15
C PRO A 13 -13.57 -13.54 6.79
N LYS A 14 -12.48 -13.30 6.06
CA LYS A 14 -12.21 -13.93 4.77
C LYS A 14 -11.88 -15.42 4.92
N PHE A 15 -11.12 -15.78 5.96
CA PHE A 15 -10.58 -17.12 6.15
C PHE A 15 -11.32 -17.94 7.22
N GLY A 16 -12.57 -17.56 7.54
CA GLY A 16 -13.47 -18.36 8.38
C GLY A 16 -13.18 -18.34 9.88
N GLY A 17 -12.47 -17.32 10.37
CA GLY A 17 -12.28 -17.17 11.81
C GLY A 17 -13.58 -16.74 12.50
N TYR A 18 -13.88 -17.34 13.65
CA TYR A 18 -15.12 -17.06 14.40
C TYR A 18 -15.14 -15.66 15.02
N LEU A 19 -14.00 -15.19 15.53
CA LEU A 19 -13.84 -13.87 16.12
C LEU A 19 -12.41 -13.33 15.95
N THR A 20 -12.25 -12.03 16.16
CA THR A 20 -10.95 -11.37 16.32
C THR A 20 -10.98 -10.45 17.53
N PHE A 21 -9.81 -10.10 18.06
CA PHE A 21 -9.68 -9.19 19.19
C PHE A 21 -9.13 -7.84 18.73
N GLY A 22 -9.84 -6.77 19.08
CA GLY A 22 -9.39 -5.38 18.94
C GLY A 22 -9.28 -4.71 20.30
N VAL A 23 -8.35 -3.76 20.45
CA VAL A 23 -8.19 -2.99 21.70
C VAL A 23 -9.04 -1.72 21.65
N MET A 24 -9.53 -1.28 22.83
CA MET A 24 -10.36 -0.07 22.95
C MET A 24 -9.56 1.21 22.70
N GLU A 25 -8.32 1.26 23.18
CA GLU A 25 -7.45 2.44 23.10
C GLU A 25 -6.01 2.01 22.84
N LYS A 26 -5.24 2.82 22.09
CA LYS A 26 -3.80 2.58 21.88
C LYS A 26 -3.08 2.58 23.24
N GLY A 27 -2.46 1.46 23.60
CA GLY A 27 -1.69 1.29 24.84
C GLY A 27 -2.29 0.31 25.86
N LYS A 28 -3.58 -0.04 25.76
CA LYS A 28 -4.21 -1.11 26.58
C LYS A 28 -4.19 -2.43 25.82
N ILE A 29 -3.00 -2.96 25.56
CA ILE A 29 -2.79 -4.16 24.74
C ILE A 29 -2.78 -5.40 25.65
N SER A 30 -3.61 -6.40 25.34
CA SER A 30 -3.57 -7.71 26.01
C SER A 30 -2.63 -8.71 25.30
N ALA A 31 -2.35 -8.50 24.01
CA ALA A 31 -1.35 -9.28 23.26
C ALA A 31 -0.67 -8.45 22.14
N PRO A 32 0.65 -8.59 21.91
CA PRO A 32 1.37 -7.85 20.87
C PRO A 32 0.73 -7.97 19.47
N GLY A 33 0.65 -6.83 18.77
CA GLY A 33 0.10 -6.74 17.41
C GLY A 33 -1.42 -6.69 17.33
N GLN A 34 -2.12 -6.27 18.38
CA GLN A 34 -3.56 -6.01 18.33
C GLN A 34 -3.85 -4.63 17.72
N PRO A 35 -4.68 -4.55 16.66
CA PRO A 35 -5.20 -3.28 16.16
C PRO A 35 -6.28 -2.73 17.11
N THR A 36 -6.56 -1.42 17.04
CA THR A 36 -7.73 -0.87 17.73
C THR A 36 -9.02 -1.34 17.05
N ILE A 37 -10.14 -1.30 17.78
CA ILE A 37 -11.47 -1.57 17.20
C ILE A 37 -11.77 -0.56 16.08
N GLU A 38 -11.42 0.72 16.30
CA GLU A 38 -11.53 1.79 15.30
C GLU A 38 -10.74 1.46 14.02
N ASP A 39 -9.46 1.06 14.14
CA ASP A 39 -8.65 0.69 12.98
C ASP A 39 -9.26 -0.50 12.22
N LEU A 40 -9.78 -1.50 12.94
CA LEU A 40 -10.48 -2.63 12.28
C LEU A 40 -11.69 -2.14 11.48
N LEU A 41 -12.59 -1.39 12.12
CA LEU A 41 -13.86 -0.99 11.52
C LEU A 41 -13.68 0.02 10.38
N ASP A 42 -12.85 1.04 10.60
CA ASP A 42 -12.80 2.23 9.75
C ASP A 42 -11.60 2.27 8.82
N LEU A 43 -10.43 1.77 9.25
CA LEU A 43 -9.24 1.72 8.40
C LEU A 43 -9.21 0.46 7.53
N TYR A 44 -9.49 -0.72 8.10
CA TYR A 44 -9.46 -1.99 7.37
C TYR A 44 -10.83 -2.41 6.82
N ASN A 45 -11.87 -1.60 7.01
CA ASN A 45 -13.24 -1.88 6.55
C ASN A 45 -13.71 -3.29 6.96
N PHE A 46 -13.42 -3.71 8.19
CA PHE A 46 -13.53 -5.12 8.62
C PHE A 46 -14.89 -5.78 8.32
N ARG A 47 -15.99 -5.00 8.36
CA ARG A 47 -17.35 -5.49 8.07
C ARG A 47 -17.60 -5.80 6.58
N GLN A 48 -16.77 -5.30 5.68
CA GLN A 48 -16.86 -5.52 4.23
C GLN A 48 -16.00 -6.69 3.76
N ILE A 49 -15.11 -7.20 4.63
CA ILE A 49 -14.26 -8.34 4.30
C ILE A 49 -15.11 -9.61 4.30
N GLY A 50 -15.10 -10.33 3.18
CA GLY A 50 -15.75 -11.63 3.02
C GLY A 50 -14.86 -12.65 2.29
N PRO A 51 -15.37 -13.87 2.06
CA PRO A 51 -14.60 -14.96 1.43
C PRO A 51 -13.99 -14.59 0.08
N ASP A 52 -14.71 -13.81 -0.73
CA ASP A 52 -14.27 -13.45 -2.09
C ASP A 52 -13.41 -12.18 -2.16
N THR A 53 -13.24 -11.46 -1.03
CA THR A 53 -12.47 -10.21 -0.99
C THR A 53 -11.02 -10.46 -1.41
N LYS A 54 -10.52 -9.65 -2.35
CA LYS A 54 -9.12 -9.72 -2.78
C LYS A 54 -8.20 -9.01 -1.80
N VAL A 55 -7.07 -9.63 -1.49
CA VAL A 55 -6.08 -9.11 -0.54
C VAL A 55 -4.97 -8.40 -1.31
N PHE A 56 -4.72 -7.16 -0.89
CA PHE A 56 -3.61 -6.33 -1.32
C PHE A 56 -2.78 -5.94 -0.11
N GLY A 57 -1.55 -5.47 -0.32
CA GLY A 57 -0.82 -4.93 0.80
C GLY A 57 0.52 -4.31 0.49
N ILE A 58 1.10 -3.68 1.51
CA ILE A 58 2.42 -3.08 1.46
C ILE A 58 3.44 -4.03 2.10
N ILE A 59 4.43 -4.45 1.32
CA ILE A 59 5.58 -5.25 1.74
C ILE A 59 6.70 -4.29 2.18
N GLY A 60 7.17 -4.43 3.42
CA GLY A 60 8.23 -3.57 3.96
C GLY A 60 8.87 -4.10 5.23
N LYS A 61 10.01 -3.52 5.61
CA LYS A 61 10.63 -3.70 6.93
C LYS A 61 11.50 -2.48 7.29
N PRO A 62 11.05 -1.58 8.17
CA PRO A 62 9.77 -1.57 8.88
C PRO A 62 8.56 -1.26 7.97
N VAL A 63 7.34 -1.55 8.42
CA VAL A 63 6.11 -1.30 7.63
C VAL A 63 4.98 -0.61 8.41
N GLY A 64 4.99 -0.67 9.75
CA GLY A 64 3.89 -0.19 10.59
C GLY A 64 3.55 1.31 10.46
N HIS A 65 4.45 2.13 9.91
CA HIS A 65 4.21 3.56 9.68
C HIS A 65 3.58 3.89 8.32
N SER A 66 3.35 2.89 7.47
CA SER A 66 2.81 3.13 6.14
C SER A 66 1.38 3.66 6.19
N LYS A 67 1.13 4.74 5.46
CA LYS A 67 -0.23 5.29 5.24
C LYS A 67 -0.96 4.64 4.06
N ALA A 68 -0.31 3.72 3.33
CA ALA A 68 -0.92 3.04 2.19
C ALA A 68 -2.23 2.30 2.54
N PRO A 69 -2.35 1.60 3.69
CA PRO A 69 -3.63 1.00 4.09
C PRO A 69 -4.77 2.02 4.20
N ILE A 70 -4.50 3.21 4.75
CA ILE A 70 -5.50 4.28 4.84
C ILE A 70 -5.95 4.71 3.45
N LEU A 71 -5.00 5.00 2.55
CA LEU A 71 -5.28 5.45 1.19
C LEU A 71 -6.09 4.42 0.39
N TYR A 72 -5.61 3.18 0.31
CA TYR A 72 -6.21 2.18 -0.55
C TYR A 72 -7.52 1.63 -0.02
N ASN A 73 -7.68 1.43 1.30
CA ASN A 73 -8.96 0.97 1.85
C ASN A 73 -10.05 2.05 1.72
N THR A 74 -9.68 3.34 1.86
CA THR A 74 -10.61 4.44 1.58
C THR A 74 -11.03 4.44 0.12
N ALA A 75 -10.07 4.27 -0.80
CA ALA A 75 -10.35 4.22 -2.24
C ALA A 75 -11.19 3.00 -2.63
N PHE A 76 -10.86 1.80 -2.14
CA PHE A 76 -11.63 0.58 -2.41
C PHE A 76 -13.08 0.72 -1.96
N LYS A 77 -13.29 1.24 -0.74
CA LYS A 77 -14.64 1.51 -0.22
C LYS A 77 -15.40 2.54 -1.05
N SER A 78 -14.75 3.63 -1.49
CA SER A 78 -15.42 4.71 -2.22
C SER A 78 -15.88 4.28 -3.62
N VAL A 79 -15.15 3.37 -4.27
CA VAL A 79 -15.53 2.85 -5.61
C VAL A 79 -16.26 1.51 -5.56
N GLY A 80 -16.56 0.97 -4.37
CA GLY A 80 -17.24 -0.32 -4.20
C GLY A 80 -16.41 -1.52 -4.65
N PHE A 81 -15.08 -1.41 -4.66
CA PHE A 81 -14.20 -2.51 -5.04
C PHE A 81 -14.03 -3.50 -3.88
N ASN A 82 -14.25 -4.79 -4.16
CA ASN A 82 -14.16 -5.87 -3.16
C ASN A 82 -12.69 -6.25 -2.85
N GLY A 83 -11.97 -5.34 -2.19
CA GLY A 83 -10.59 -5.52 -1.81
C GLY A 83 -10.29 -5.01 -0.40
N VAL A 84 -9.25 -5.56 0.22
CA VAL A 84 -8.66 -5.08 1.48
C VAL A 84 -7.16 -4.91 1.32
N TYR A 85 -6.63 -3.81 1.85
CA TYR A 85 -5.21 -3.46 1.81
C TYR A 85 -4.61 -3.52 3.21
N VAL A 86 -3.58 -4.34 3.41
CA VAL A 86 -2.97 -4.59 4.73
C VAL A 86 -1.44 -4.40 4.74
N PRO A 87 -0.82 -4.13 5.91
CA PRO A 87 0.63 -4.15 6.03
C PRO A 87 1.18 -5.57 6.15
N PHE A 88 2.23 -5.88 5.39
CA PHE A 88 3.01 -7.10 5.49
C PHE A 88 4.44 -6.79 5.96
N LEU A 89 4.75 -7.14 7.20
CA LEU A 89 6.11 -7.06 7.73
C LEU A 89 6.92 -8.26 7.23
N VAL A 90 7.78 -8.03 6.24
CA VAL A 90 8.45 -9.10 5.48
C VAL A 90 9.96 -9.02 5.65
N ASP A 91 10.59 -10.16 5.94
CA ASP A 91 12.06 -10.25 5.96
C ASP A 91 12.64 -10.66 4.60
N ASN A 92 11.95 -11.56 3.90
CA ASN A 92 12.38 -12.10 2.62
C ASN A 92 11.20 -12.10 1.65
N VAL A 93 11.28 -11.26 0.62
CA VAL A 93 10.19 -11.06 -0.35
C VAL A 93 9.91 -12.30 -1.20
N ARG A 94 10.94 -13.06 -1.59
CA ARG A 94 10.79 -14.29 -2.38
C ARG A 94 9.96 -15.33 -1.64
N ASN A 95 10.30 -15.60 -0.39
CA ASN A 95 9.57 -16.54 0.47
C ASN A 95 8.14 -16.04 0.76
N PHE A 96 7.96 -14.72 0.93
CA PHE A 96 6.63 -14.15 1.09
C PHE A 96 5.74 -14.38 -0.13
N LEU A 97 6.24 -14.07 -1.33
CA LEU A 97 5.49 -14.22 -2.57
C LEU A 97 5.17 -15.70 -2.89
N SER A 98 6.09 -16.63 -2.57
CA SER A 98 5.80 -18.07 -2.71
C SER A 98 4.74 -18.55 -1.72
N THR A 99 4.77 -18.04 -0.48
CA THR A 99 3.80 -18.40 0.57
C THR A 99 2.39 -17.89 0.24
N TYR A 100 2.28 -16.66 -0.27
CA TYR A 100 1.01 -16.01 -0.62
C TYR A 100 0.73 -16.04 -2.13
N SER A 101 0.92 -17.21 -2.74
CA SER A 101 0.81 -17.42 -4.19
C SER A 101 -0.63 -17.62 -4.68
N SER A 102 -1.60 -17.89 -3.80
CA SER A 102 -3.00 -18.09 -4.21
C SER A 102 -3.62 -16.85 -4.89
N ALA A 103 -4.72 -17.06 -5.62
CA ALA A 103 -5.47 -16.00 -6.30
C ALA A 103 -6.20 -15.02 -5.34
N ASP A 104 -6.16 -15.27 -4.03
CA ASP A 104 -6.64 -14.33 -3.02
C ASP A 104 -5.75 -13.09 -2.92
N PHE A 105 -4.44 -13.26 -3.12
CA PHE A 105 -3.46 -12.19 -3.00
C PHE A 105 -3.17 -11.62 -4.40
N ALA A 106 -3.84 -10.52 -4.71
CA ALA A 106 -3.96 -10.00 -6.07
C ALA A 106 -2.90 -8.94 -6.42
N GLY A 107 -2.27 -8.30 -5.42
CA GLY A 107 -1.22 -7.34 -5.69
C GLY A 107 -0.56 -6.77 -4.44
N PHE A 108 0.64 -6.23 -4.61
CA PHE A 108 1.46 -5.72 -3.51
C PHE A 108 2.14 -4.42 -3.92
N SER A 109 2.20 -3.45 -3.01
CA SER A 109 3.23 -2.43 -3.08
C SER A 109 4.49 -2.92 -2.36
N CYS A 110 5.66 -2.51 -2.81
CA CYS A 110 6.95 -2.82 -2.19
C CYS A 110 7.65 -1.51 -1.77
N THR A 111 8.04 -1.44 -0.51
CA THR A 111 8.88 -0.36 0.04
C THR A 111 10.21 -0.90 0.53
N ILE A 112 11.04 -0.02 1.12
CA ILE A 112 12.34 -0.36 1.68
C ILE A 112 12.24 -1.58 2.62
N PRO A 113 13.19 -2.54 2.54
CA PRO A 113 14.32 -2.62 1.61
C PRO A 113 14.06 -3.46 0.34
N HIS A 114 12.80 -3.76 0.02
CA HIS A 114 12.45 -4.89 -0.85
C HIS A 114 12.32 -4.57 -2.35
N LYS A 115 12.51 -3.33 -2.79
CA LYS A 115 12.21 -2.94 -4.19
C LYS A 115 13.09 -3.63 -5.23
N GLU A 116 14.37 -3.81 -4.93
CA GLU A 116 15.31 -4.51 -5.83
C GLU A 116 15.05 -6.01 -5.82
N ALA A 117 14.85 -6.62 -4.64
CA ALA A 117 14.53 -8.04 -4.55
C ALA A 117 13.16 -8.38 -5.18
N ALA A 118 12.21 -7.44 -5.15
CA ALA A 118 10.91 -7.58 -5.83
C ALA A 118 11.06 -7.67 -7.36
N LEU A 119 12.01 -6.93 -7.94
CA LEU A 119 12.33 -7.00 -9.37
C LEU A 119 12.69 -8.44 -9.78
N GLU A 120 13.54 -9.10 -8.99
CA GLU A 120 14.01 -10.47 -9.24
C GLU A 120 12.94 -11.55 -9.03
N CYS A 121 11.80 -11.19 -8.42
CA CYS A 121 10.71 -12.10 -8.13
C CYS A 121 9.54 -11.98 -9.13
N CYS A 122 9.55 -10.97 -10.00
CA CYS A 122 8.50 -10.78 -10.99
C CYS A 122 8.80 -11.60 -12.26
N ASP A 123 7.77 -12.24 -12.82
CA ASP A 123 7.88 -13.01 -14.06
C ASP A 123 8.01 -12.09 -15.28
N GLU A 124 7.28 -10.98 -15.25
CA GLU A 124 7.32 -9.93 -16.27
C GLU A 124 7.52 -8.59 -15.58
N VAL A 125 8.35 -7.73 -16.16
CA VAL A 125 8.65 -6.41 -15.59
C VAL A 125 8.54 -5.36 -16.67
N ASP A 126 7.84 -4.27 -16.34
CA ASP A 126 7.73 -3.07 -17.15
C ASP A 126 9.12 -2.52 -17.55
N PRO A 127 9.31 -2.05 -18.80
CA PRO A 127 10.61 -1.54 -19.26
C PRO A 127 11.20 -0.42 -18.39
N VAL A 128 10.37 0.48 -17.86
CA VAL A 128 10.84 1.58 -16.99
C VAL A 128 11.28 1.03 -15.64
N ALA A 129 10.53 0.10 -15.05
CA ALA A 129 10.92 -0.58 -13.82
C ALA A 129 12.23 -1.37 -13.97
N LYS A 130 12.45 -2.05 -15.12
CA LYS A 130 13.73 -2.70 -15.45
C LYS A 130 14.87 -1.69 -15.53
N SER A 131 14.64 -0.55 -16.20
CA SER A 131 15.65 0.50 -16.33
C SER A 131 16.03 1.13 -14.99
N ILE A 132 15.05 1.33 -14.11
CA ILE A 132 15.27 1.86 -12.74
C ILE A 132 15.91 0.80 -11.83
N ARG A 133 15.76 -0.49 -12.18
CA ARG A 133 16.19 -1.65 -11.40
C ARG A 133 15.47 -1.79 -10.06
N ALA A 134 14.21 -1.36 -9.99
CA ALA A 134 13.41 -1.45 -8.78
C ALA A 134 11.92 -1.58 -9.10
N VAL A 135 11.23 -2.49 -8.40
CA VAL A 135 9.77 -2.67 -8.47
C VAL A 135 9.15 -2.22 -7.16
N ASN A 136 8.21 -1.27 -7.23
CA ASN A 136 7.43 -0.83 -6.07
C ASN A 136 5.96 -1.30 -6.13
N CYS A 137 5.53 -1.88 -7.24
CA CYS A 137 4.16 -2.33 -7.46
C CYS A 137 4.18 -3.68 -8.20
N ILE A 138 3.63 -4.71 -7.56
CA ILE A 138 3.46 -6.05 -8.09
C ILE A 138 1.98 -6.28 -8.31
N VAL A 139 1.59 -6.70 -9.50
CA VAL A 139 0.23 -7.14 -9.82
C VAL A 139 0.27 -8.62 -10.16
N LYS A 140 -0.60 -9.42 -9.54
CA LYS A 140 -0.79 -10.82 -9.92
C LYS A 140 -1.82 -10.88 -11.04
N ARG A 141 -1.43 -11.37 -12.22
CA ARG A 141 -2.33 -11.52 -13.36
C ARG A 141 -3.34 -12.64 -13.07
N ALA A 142 -4.62 -12.39 -13.35
CA ALA A 142 -5.71 -13.27 -12.92
C ALA A 142 -5.82 -14.55 -13.77
N ASP A 143 -5.33 -14.53 -15.01
CA ASP A 143 -5.43 -15.63 -15.98
C ASP A 143 -4.38 -16.73 -15.74
N ASP A 144 -3.12 -16.36 -15.52
CA ASP A 144 -1.99 -17.29 -15.39
C ASP A 144 -1.25 -17.19 -14.04
N GLY A 145 -1.64 -16.24 -13.19
CA GLY A 145 -1.05 -16.07 -11.87
C GLY A 145 0.33 -15.43 -11.86
N LYS A 146 0.85 -14.97 -13.01
CA LYS A 146 2.18 -14.35 -13.08
C LYS A 146 2.24 -13.03 -12.33
N LEU A 147 3.42 -12.74 -11.77
CA LEU A 147 3.74 -11.51 -11.08
C LEU A 147 4.29 -10.48 -12.07
N LEU A 148 3.54 -9.40 -12.27
CA LEU A 148 3.90 -8.27 -13.12
C LEU A 148 4.47 -7.15 -12.26
N GLY A 149 5.71 -6.76 -12.54
CA GLY A 149 6.44 -5.73 -11.80
C GLY A 149 6.42 -4.36 -12.47
N TYR A 150 6.03 -3.34 -11.72
CA TYR A 150 5.98 -1.94 -12.14
C TYR A 150 6.72 -1.03 -11.16
N ASN A 151 7.06 0.16 -11.64
CA ASN A 151 7.59 1.24 -10.83
C ASN A 151 6.72 2.49 -11.02
N THR A 152 6.01 2.92 -9.98
CA THR A 152 5.21 4.15 -10.00
C THR A 152 5.88 5.31 -9.27
N ASP A 153 6.96 5.06 -8.51
CA ASP A 153 7.64 6.10 -7.73
C ASP A 153 8.20 7.21 -8.62
N TYR A 154 8.81 6.86 -9.77
CA TYR A 154 9.46 7.85 -10.62
C TYR A 154 8.47 8.90 -11.12
N THR A 155 7.30 8.47 -11.59
CA THR A 155 6.24 9.41 -12.01
C THR A 155 5.77 10.26 -10.86
N GLY A 156 5.54 9.66 -9.67
CA GLY A 156 5.09 10.38 -8.49
C GLY A 156 6.10 11.43 -8.03
N ALA A 157 7.38 11.08 -7.98
CA ALA A 157 8.46 11.98 -7.56
C ALA A 157 8.67 13.13 -8.56
N ILE A 158 8.80 12.82 -9.86
CA ILE A 158 9.01 13.83 -10.90
C ILE A 158 7.82 14.80 -10.95
N THR A 159 6.60 14.27 -11.00
CA THR A 159 5.38 15.09 -11.06
C THR A 159 5.24 15.98 -9.83
N ALA A 160 5.55 15.48 -8.64
CA ALA A 160 5.52 16.27 -7.42
C ALA A 160 6.53 17.43 -7.45
N ILE A 161 7.74 17.19 -7.93
CA ILE A 161 8.78 18.21 -8.08
C ILE A 161 8.35 19.27 -9.10
N GLU A 162 7.89 18.84 -10.28
CA GLU A 162 7.42 19.75 -11.34
C GLU A 162 6.26 20.63 -10.86
N ASN A 163 5.29 20.05 -10.15
CA ASN A 163 4.16 20.79 -9.59
C ASN A 163 4.61 21.77 -8.51
N GLY A 164 5.57 21.39 -7.65
CA GLY A 164 6.14 22.29 -6.65
C GLY A 164 6.78 23.52 -7.30
N LEU A 165 7.56 23.33 -8.36
CA LEU A 165 8.19 24.43 -9.09
C LEU A 165 7.15 25.33 -9.78
N ARG A 166 6.16 24.75 -10.47
CA ARG A 166 5.10 25.52 -11.14
C ARG A 166 4.24 26.33 -10.15
N GLY A 167 3.93 25.76 -9.00
CA GLY A 167 3.21 26.44 -7.92
C GLY A 167 3.97 27.66 -7.37
N SER A 168 5.31 27.58 -7.28
CA SER A 168 6.15 28.70 -6.85
C SER A 168 6.21 29.84 -7.87
N PHE A 169 6.12 29.55 -9.18
CA PHE A 169 6.11 30.61 -10.22
C PHE A 169 4.82 31.45 -10.21
N SER A 170 3.67 30.88 -9.82
CA SER A 170 2.43 31.66 -9.67
C SER A 170 2.48 32.66 -8.52
N PHE A 171 3.30 32.38 -7.49
CA PHE A 171 3.48 33.27 -6.35
C PHE A 171 4.39 34.46 -6.69
N PHE A 172 5.38 34.28 -7.58
CA PHE A 172 6.32 35.34 -7.95
C PHE A 172 5.70 36.42 -8.87
N LEU A 173 4.70 36.07 -9.68
CA LEU A 173 3.99 37.01 -10.56
C LEU A 173 3.00 37.94 -9.83
N HIS A 174 2.70 37.70 -8.55
CA HIS A 174 1.76 38.52 -7.77
C HIS A 174 2.45 39.54 -6.83
N ILE A 175 3.79 39.62 -6.80
CA ILE A 175 4.52 40.49 -5.84
C ILE A 175 4.99 41.83 -6.47
N HIS A 176 4.77 42.04 -7.77
CA HIS A 176 5.12 43.31 -8.41
C HIS A 176 3.89 44.01 -8.99
N PRO A 177 3.37 45.09 -8.36
CA PRO A 177 2.43 45.96 -9.05
C PRO A 177 3.14 46.62 -10.26
N PRO A 178 2.43 46.84 -11.38
CA PRO A 178 3.00 47.51 -12.54
C PRO A 178 3.47 48.93 -12.18
N PRO A 179 4.60 49.40 -12.73
CA PRO A 179 5.10 50.73 -12.44
C PRO A 179 4.07 51.79 -12.91
N PRO A 180 3.92 52.91 -12.18
CA PRO A 180 2.95 53.93 -12.53
C PRO A 180 3.29 54.56 -13.90
N PRO A 181 2.27 54.98 -14.67
CA PRO A 181 2.48 55.60 -15.97
C PRO A 181 3.30 56.88 -15.81
N ARG A 182 4.35 57.00 -16.65
CA ARG A 182 5.16 58.21 -16.71
C ARG A 182 4.36 59.31 -17.41
N SER A 183 4.20 60.44 -16.71
CA SER A 183 3.70 61.71 -17.24
C SER A 183 4.73 62.41 -18.12
#